data_AF-A0A840PVG7-F1
#
_entry.id   AF-A0A840PVG7-F1
#
_cell.length_a   1.000
_cell.length_b   1.000
_cell.length_c   1.000
_cell.angle_alpha   90.00
_cell.angle_beta   90.00
_cell.angle_gamma   90.00
#
_symmetry.space_group_name_H-M   'P 1'
#
loop_
_entity.id
_entity.type
_entity.pdbx_description
1 polymer ?
#
loop_
_entity_poly.entity_id
_entity_poly.type
_entity_poly.pdbx_seq_one_letter_code
_entity_poly.pdbx_strand_id
1 'polypeptide(L)' 'MLATIFLFILIIFIISFIVSLIVLVFKKRIPCPECQFKLKAVTDSVRCPKCKTKLYKQKDGSYISRN' A
#
# COMPACT_ATOMS: atom_id res chain seq x y z
N MET A 1 27.60 4.81 -28.75
CA MET A 1 26.74 3.63 -28.49
C MET A 1 26.74 3.23 -27.01
N LEU A 2 27.89 3.04 -26.36
CA LEU A 2 27.95 2.73 -24.92
C LEU A 2 27.39 3.85 -24.01
N ALA A 3 27.74 5.11 -24.27
CA ALA A 3 27.26 6.24 -23.48
C ALA A 3 25.73 6.42 -23.55
N THR A 4 25.13 6.19 -24.73
CA THR A 4 23.68 6.26 -24.93
C THR A 4 22.94 5.12 -24.23
N ILE A 5 23.52 3.91 -24.23
CA ILE A 5 22.96 2.76 -23.50
C ILE A 5 22.99 3.03 -21.99
N PHE A 6 24.09 3.58 -21.47
CA PHE A 6 24.23 3.91 -20.06
C PHE A 6 23.18 4.94 -19.60
N LEU A 7 22.95 5.97 -20.42
CA LEU A 7 21.96 7.01 -20.15
C LEU A 7 20.53 6.43 -20.11
N PHE A 8 20.21 5.49 -21.01
CA PHE A 8 18.94 4.78 -21.01
C PHE A 8 18.70 3.94 -19.75
N ILE A 9 19.71 3.20 -19.30
CA ILE A 9 19.62 2.38 -18.07
C ILE A 9 19.35 3.28 -16.85
N LEU A 10 20.04 4.42 -16.78
CA LEU A 10 19.89 5.38 -15.69
C LEU A 10 18.47 5.96 -15.63
N ILE A 11 17.91 6.32 -16.79
CA ILE A 11 16.53 6.82 -16.90
C ILE A 11 15.53 5.76 -16.44
N ILE A 12 15.66 4.52 -16.92
CA ILE A 12 14.76 3.42 -16.54
C ILE A 12 14.81 3.18 -15.03
N PHE A 13 16.02 3.18 -14.44
CA PHE A 13 16.20 2.97 -13.01
C PHE A 13 15.51 4.05 -12.16
N ILE A 14 15.65 5.33 -12.56
CA ILE A 14 15.00 6.45 -11.87
C ILE A 14 13.47 6.32 -11.95
N ILE A 15 12.93 5.99 -13.13
CA ILE A 15 11.49 5.82 -13.32
C ILE A 15 10.96 4.69 -12.43
N SER A 16 11.61 3.51 -12.44
CA SER A 16 11.22 2.38 -11.59
C SER A 16 11.26 2.70 -10.10
N PHE A 17 12.24 3.51 -9.67
CA PHE A 17 12.36 3.95 -8.28
C PHE A 17 11.21 4.87 -7.87
N ILE A 18 10.87 5.86 -8.72
CA ILE A 18 9.74 6.77 -8.48
C ILE A 18 8.42 6.00 -8.42
N VAL A 19 8.19 5.06 -9.35
CA VAL A 19 6.98 4.22 -9.36
C VAL A 19 6.88 3.40 -8.06
N SER A 20 7.98 2.82 -7.59
CA SER A 20 8.00 2.05 -6.35
C SER A 20 7.67 2.90 -5.11
N LEU A 21 8.20 4.13 -5.04
CA LEU A 21 7.86 5.09 -3.99
C LEU A 21 6.39 5.49 -4.03
N ILE A 22 5.85 5.77 -5.22
CA ILE A 22 4.43 6.09 -5.41
C ILE A 22 3.57 4.93 -4.92
N VAL A 23 3.87 3.68 -5.31
CA VAL A 23 3.12 2.50 -4.84
C VAL A 23 3.20 2.34 -3.31
N LEU A 24 4.34 2.65 -2.69
CA LEU A 24 4.49 2.63 -1.24
C LEU A 24 3.72 3.75 -0.53
N VAL A 25 3.66 4.95 -1.09
CA VAL A 25 2.90 6.08 -0.53
C VAL A 25 1.39 5.90 -0.75
N PHE A 26 1.00 5.36 -1.91
CA PHE A 26 -0.35 4.97 -2.24
C PHE A 26 -0.75 3.60 -1.69
N LYS A 27 0.05 2.97 -0.81
CA LYS A 27 -0.48 1.95 0.13
C LYS A 27 -1.49 2.66 1.02
N LYS A 28 -2.73 2.67 0.51
CA LYS A 28 -3.90 3.34 1.04
C LYS A 28 -3.96 3.06 2.54
N ARG A 29 -3.91 4.13 3.33
CA ARG A 29 -4.36 4.05 4.72
C ARG A 29 -5.87 3.87 4.66
N ILE A 30 -6.32 2.63 4.82
CA ILE A 30 -7.75 2.32 4.75
C ILE A 30 -8.34 2.69 6.11
N PRO A 31 -9.39 3.53 6.15
CA PRO A 31 -10.11 3.81 7.38
C PRO A 31 -10.84 2.56 7.84
N CYS A 32 -10.74 2.24 9.13
CA CYS A 32 -11.56 1.19 9.74
C CYS A 32 -13.04 1.57 9.64
N PRO A 33 -13.95 0.70 9.17
CA PRO A 33 -15.38 1.01 9.04
C PRO A 33 -16.04 1.38 10.38
N GLU A 34 -15.62 0.74 11.47
CA GLU A 34 -16.22 0.93 12.81
C GLU A 34 -15.74 2.20 13.54
N CYS A 35 -14.46 2.58 13.40
CA CYS A 35 -13.86 3.63 14.23
C CYS A 35 -13.09 4.71 13.44
N GLN A 36 -13.15 4.64 12.10
CA GLN A 36 -12.45 5.51 11.15
C GLN A 36 -10.93 5.61 11.35
N PHE A 37 -10.35 4.73 12.18
CA PHE A 37 -8.92 4.74 12.44
C PHE A 37 -8.16 4.33 11.19
N LYS A 38 -7.20 5.16 10.77
CA LYS A 38 -6.40 4.96 9.55
C LYS A 38 -5.35 3.87 9.81
N LEU A 39 -5.66 2.65 9.39
CA LEU A 39 -4.76 1.51 9.54
C LEU A 39 -3.81 1.43 8.34
N LYS A 40 -2.54 1.09 8.61
CA LYS A 40 -1.65 0.61 7.55
C LYS A 40 -2.05 -0.84 7.27
N ALA A 41 -2.44 -1.12 6.03
CA ALA A 41 -2.73 -2.47 5.57
C ALA A 41 -1.43 -3.29 5.50
N VAL A 42 -1.14 -4.07 6.53
CA VAL A 42 0.08 -4.91 6.61
C VAL A 42 -0.23 -6.38 6.29
N THR A 43 -1.45 -6.85 6.53
CA THR A 43 -1.80 -8.29 6.48
C THR A 43 -3.27 -8.54 6.12
N ASP A 44 -3.60 -9.77 5.70
CA ASP A 44 -4.95 -10.19 5.27
C ASP A 44 -6.01 -10.18 6.40
N SER A 45 -5.57 -10.28 7.65
CA SER A 45 -6.40 -10.01 8.81
C SER A 45 -5.63 -9.14 9.80
N VAL A 46 -6.28 -8.09 10.29
CA VAL A 46 -5.70 -7.19 11.29
C VAL A 46 -6.74 -6.87 12.34
N ARG A 47 -6.32 -6.90 13.61
CA ARG A 47 -7.16 -6.43 14.70
C ARG A 47 -6.99 -4.93 14.81
N CYS A 48 -8.08 -4.17 14.74
CA CYS A 48 -7.99 -2.72 14.91
C CYS A 48 -7.55 -2.41 16.36
N PRO A 49 -6.49 -1.61 16.59
CA PRO A 49 -6.00 -1.33 17.94
C PRO A 49 -6.98 -0.49 18.77
N LYS A 50 -7.87 0.27 18.11
CA LYS A 50 -8.83 1.17 18.77
C LYS A 50 -10.12 0.46 19.15
N CYS A 51 -10.79 -0.23 18.20
CA CYS A 51 -12.04 -0.94 18.46
C CYS A 51 -11.87 -2.42 18.82
N LYS A 52 -10.65 -2.98 18.71
CA LYS A 52 -10.33 -4.41 18.93
C LYS A 52 -11.11 -5.40 18.04
N THR A 53 -11.91 -4.88 17.11
CA THR A 53 -12.63 -5.64 16.09
C THR A 53 -11.65 -6.27 15.11
N LYS A 54 -11.93 -7.52 14.72
CA LYS A 54 -11.12 -8.26 13.76
C LYS A 54 -11.58 -7.88 12.35
N LEU A 55 -10.69 -7.27 11.59
CA LEU A 55 -10.97 -6.83 10.23
C LEU A 55 -10.33 -7.79 9.24
N TYR A 56 -11.09 -8.09 8.18
CA TYR A 56 -10.66 -8.95 7.09
C TYR A 56 -10.52 -8.12 5.81
N LYS A 57 -9.43 -8.36 5.08
CA LYS A 57 -9.18 -7.68 3.82
C LYS A 57 -10.10 -8.22 2.73
N GLN A 58 -10.86 -7.33 2.10
CA GLN A 58 -11.69 -7.62 0.93
C GLN A 58 -10.86 -7.53 -0.35
N LYS A 59 -11.36 -8.15 -1.44
CA LYS A 59 -10.69 -8.12 -2.76
C LYS A 59 -10.50 -6.71 -3.32
N ASP A 60 -11.38 -5.79 -2.94
CA ASP A 60 -11.32 -4.36 -3.32
C ASP A 60 -10.27 -3.55 -2.52
N GLY A 61 -9.59 -4.20 -1.56
CA GLY A 61 -8.63 -3.57 -0.66
C GLY A 61 -9.27 -2.82 0.52
N SER A 62 -10.60 -2.82 0.64
CA SER A 62 -11.33 -2.40 1.85
C SER A 62 -11.16 -3.43 2.97
N TYR A 63 -11.34 -3.00 4.22
CA TYR A 63 -11.38 -3.88 5.39
C TYR A 63 -12.81 -3.96 5.90
N ILE A 64 -13.37 -5.16 6.00
CA ILE A 64 -14.70 -5.40 6.57
C ILE A 64 -14.59 -6.08 7.93
N SER A 65 -15.44 -5.66 8.86
CA SER A 65 -15.69 -6.40 10.11
C SER A 65 -16.67 -7.52 9.80
N ARG A 66 -16.26 -8.78 9.96
CA ARG A 66 -17.21 -9.90 10.02
C ARG A 66 -17.45 -10.16 11.51
N ASN A 67 -18.60 -9.70 11.99
CA ASN A 67 -19.13 -10.09 13.30
C ASN A 67 -19.69 -11.52 13.20
#